data_AF-A0A976LMD2-F1
#
_entry.id   AF-A0A976LMD2-F1
#
_cell.length_a   1.000
_cell.length_b   1.000
_cell.length_c   1.000
_cell.angle_alpha   90.00
_cell.angle_beta   90.00
_cell.angle_gamma   90.00
#
_symmetry.space_group_name_H-M   'P 1'
#
loop_
_entity.id
_entity.type
_entity.pdbx_description
1 polymer ?
#
loop_
_entity_poly.entity_id
_entity_poly.type
_entity_poly.pdbx_seq_one_letter_code
_entity_poly.pdbx_strand_id
1 'polypeptide(L)'
;GEDEVRIVAEHNGYEKLPQKVTHRRTIRHLRKEMMWVVEDELYGYGIHSAEWNWHFPGGLECPLEHAGDDLSFKFSTAKIEVNITGAKTNSFNTYKNNISKSYGVKQESESLNIVSEFSQKCHLVMTVRPAELLNQTN
;
A
#
# COMPACT_ATOMS: atom_id res chain seq x y z
N GLY A 1 24.76 -5.96 -2.60
CA GLY A 1 25.17 -4.93 -3.58
C GLY A 1 24.45 -3.66 -3.21
N GLU A 2 25.11 -2.50 -3.31
CA GLU A 2 24.66 -1.20 -2.77
C GLU A 2 23.38 -0.60 -3.40
N ASP A 3 22.73 -1.34 -4.29
CA ASP A 3 21.58 -0.89 -5.09
C ASP A 3 20.23 -0.96 -4.35
N GLU A 4 20.16 -1.69 -3.24
CA GLU A 4 18.94 -1.87 -2.43
C GLU A 4 19.20 -1.51 -0.96
N VAL A 5 18.28 -0.72 -0.38
CA VAL A 5 18.13 -0.60 1.07
C VAL A 5 16.88 -1.37 1.48
N ARG A 6 17.01 -2.25 2.48
CA ARG A 6 15.92 -3.10 2.96
C ARG A 6 15.74 -2.98 4.46
N ILE A 7 14.49 -2.81 4.88
CA ILE A 7 14.06 -2.88 6.29
C ILE A 7 12.95 -3.92 6.39
N VAL A 8 13.02 -4.78 7.40
CA VAL A 8 11.98 -5.77 7.71
C VAL A 8 11.57 -5.56 9.16
N ALA A 9 10.26 -5.47 9.41
CA ALA A 9 9.72 -5.30 10.75
C ALA A 9 8.46 -6.14 10.93
N GLU A 10 8.23 -6.56 12.17
CA GLU A 10 7.02 -7.25 12.61
C GLU A 10 6.46 -6.57 13.85
N HIS A 11 5.16 -6.74 14.09
CA HIS A 11 4.55 -6.32 15.35
C HIS A 11 3.56 -7.37 15.87
N ASN A 12 3.38 -7.37 17.19
CA ASN A 12 2.52 -8.31 17.90
C ASN A 12 1.10 -7.75 18.15
N GLY A 13 0.65 -6.79 17.34
CA GLY A 13 -0.61 -6.06 17.54
C GLY A 13 -1.86 -6.96 17.51
N TYR A 14 -1.76 -8.14 16.90
CA TYR A 14 -2.86 -9.08 16.69
C TYR A 14 -2.75 -10.36 17.55
N GLU A 15 -1.85 -10.40 18.53
CA GLU A 15 -1.72 -11.56 19.44
C GLU A 15 -2.96 -11.80 20.32
N LYS A 16 -3.80 -10.77 20.47
CA LYS A 16 -5.04 -10.82 21.25
C LYS A 16 -6.23 -11.42 20.47
N LEU A 17 -6.09 -11.64 19.17
CA LEU A 17 -7.14 -12.30 18.39
C LEU A 17 -7.28 -13.77 18.84
N PRO A 18 -8.51 -14.33 18.85
CA PRO A 18 -8.72 -15.75 19.17
C PRO A 18 -7.85 -16.68 18.32
N GLN A 19 -7.65 -16.27 17.06
CA GLN A 19 -6.70 -16.86 16.13
C GLN A 19 -5.62 -15.82 15.83
N LYS A 20 -4.42 -16.05 16.35
CA LYS A 20 -3.32 -15.08 16.25
C LYS A 20 -2.92 -14.87 14.79
N VAL A 21 -2.67 -13.61 14.45
CA VAL A 21 -2.08 -13.19 13.18
C VAL A 21 -0.77 -12.49 13.47
N THR A 22 0.23 -12.73 12.62
CA THR A 22 1.45 -11.92 12.60
C THR A 22 1.46 -11.11 11.32
N HIS A 23 1.85 -9.83 11.45
CA HIS A 23 2.06 -8.94 10.34
C HIS A 23 3.53 -8.61 10.23
N ARG A 24 4.10 -8.90 9.06
CA ARG A 24 5.45 -8.54 8.66
C ARG A 24 5.40 -7.57 7.50
N ARG A 25 6.08 -6.44 7.64
CA ARG A 25 6.29 -5.48 6.57
C ARG A 25 7.75 -5.46 6.16
N THR A 26 8.01 -5.66 4.87
CA THR A 26 9.29 -5.40 4.25
C THR A 26 9.20 -4.11 3.43
N ILE A 27 10.12 -3.17 3.66
CA ILE A 27 10.26 -1.96 2.86
C ILE A 27 11.60 -2.04 2.13
N ARG A 28 11.57 -1.95 0.81
CA ARG A 28 12.76 -1.88 -0.05
C ARG A 28 12.79 -0.54 -0.78
N HIS A 29 13.96 0.05 -0.85
CA HIS A 29 14.26 1.16 -1.75
C HIS A 29 15.27 0.68 -2.79
N LEU A 30 14.78 0.53 -4.02
CA LEU A 30 15.55 0.10 -5.19
C LEU A 30 16.06 1.35 -5.89
N ARG A 31 17.33 1.70 -5.64
CA ARG A 31 17.88 3.02 -5.97
C ARG A 31 17.98 3.26 -7.47
N LYS A 32 18.31 2.22 -8.25
CA LYS A 32 18.45 2.32 -9.72
C LYS A 32 17.12 2.59 -10.39
N GLU A 33 16.06 1.99 -9.87
CA GLU A 33 14.69 2.07 -10.37
C GLU A 33 13.94 3.27 -9.78
N MET A 34 14.55 4.00 -8.83
CA MET A 34 13.92 5.05 -8.03
C MET A 34 12.59 4.58 -7.42
N MET A 35 12.53 3.31 -7.01
CA MET A 35 11.29 2.65 -6.64
C MET A 35 11.31 2.24 -5.17
N TRP A 36 10.21 2.53 -4.49
CA TRP A 36 9.90 1.96 -3.19
C TRP A 36 8.99 0.76 -3.36
N VAL A 37 9.28 -0.30 -2.63
CA VAL A 37 8.45 -1.50 -2.55
C VAL A 37 8.09 -1.74 -1.09
N VAL A 38 6.80 -1.84 -0.80
CA VAL A 38 6.25 -2.20 0.51
C VAL A 38 5.55 -3.55 0.34
N GLU A 39 6.06 -4.57 1.01
CA GLU A 39 5.50 -5.92 1.01
C GLU A 39 4.95 -6.22 2.41
N ASP A 40 3.66 -6.48 2.48
CA ASP A 40 2.99 -6.92 3.70
C ASP A 40 2.69 -8.41 3.59
N GLU A 41 3.23 -9.17 4.54
CA GLU A 41 2.91 -10.57 4.74
C GLU A 41 2.09 -10.70 6.03
N LEU A 42 0.88 -11.26 5.90
CA LEU A 42 0.04 -11.65 7.02
C LEU A 42 0.03 -13.17 7.09
N TYR A 43 0.26 -13.73 8.27
CA TYR A 43 0.23 -15.17 8.48
C TYR A 43 -0.40 -15.53 9.82
N GLY A 44 -1.26 -16.55 9.79
CA GLY A 44 -2.07 -16.97 10.93
C GLY A 44 -3.06 -18.05 10.50
N TYR A 45 -3.60 -18.82 11.44
CA TYR A 45 -4.55 -19.88 11.14
C TYR A 45 -5.99 -19.39 11.25
N GLY A 46 -6.88 -19.93 10.43
CA GLY A 46 -8.32 -19.60 10.47
C GLY A 46 -8.67 -18.42 9.57
N ILE A 47 -9.95 -18.06 9.50
CA ILE A 47 -10.45 -17.09 8.51
C ILE A 47 -10.32 -15.68 9.08
N HIS A 48 -9.56 -14.84 8.39
CA HIS A 48 -9.29 -13.46 8.77
C HIS A 48 -9.69 -12.49 7.66
N SER A 49 -10.08 -11.28 8.06
CA SER A 49 -10.19 -10.13 7.17
C SER A 49 -9.00 -9.20 7.41
N ALA A 50 -8.24 -8.93 6.36
CA ALA A 50 -7.14 -7.99 6.35
C ALA A 50 -7.56 -6.69 5.68
N GLU A 51 -7.22 -5.57 6.31
CA GLU A 51 -7.51 -4.24 5.78
C GLU A 51 -6.23 -3.41 5.64
N TRP A 52 -5.96 -2.93 4.43
CA TRP A 52 -4.91 -1.95 4.17
C TRP A 52 -5.52 -0.59 3.93
N ASN A 53 -5.09 0.38 4.72
CA ASN A 53 -5.54 1.76 4.63
C ASN A 53 -4.39 2.64 4.15
N TRP A 54 -4.60 3.32 3.03
CA TRP A 54 -3.63 4.22 2.41
C TRP A 54 -4.21 5.64 2.39
N HIS A 55 -3.46 6.58 2.94
CA HIS A 55 -3.84 7.99 2.95
C HIS A 55 -3.08 8.75 1.87
N PHE A 56 -3.81 9.40 0.98
CA PHE A 56 -3.20 10.20 -0.08
C PHE A 56 -2.89 11.62 0.41
N PRO A 57 -1.85 12.27 -0.14
CA PRO A 57 -1.60 13.67 0.14
C PRO A 57 -2.82 14.52 -0.25
N GLY A 58 -3.21 15.43 0.63
CA GLY A 58 -4.35 16.31 0.38
C GLY A 58 -4.10 17.25 -0.81
N GLY A 59 -5.16 17.56 -1.55
CA GLY A 59 -5.13 18.45 -2.70
C GLY A 59 -4.56 17.83 -3.99
N LEU A 60 -4.41 16.50 -4.03
CA LEU A 60 -4.10 15.78 -5.27
C LEU A 60 -5.32 14.98 -5.72
N GLU A 61 -5.71 15.14 -6.99
CA GLU A 61 -6.65 14.23 -7.65
C GLU A 61 -5.93 12.91 -7.95
N CYS A 62 -6.60 11.81 -7.67
CA CYS A 62 -6.00 10.48 -7.74
C CYS A 62 -7.00 9.48 -8.32
N PRO A 63 -7.16 9.41 -9.65
CA PRO A 63 -8.02 8.41 -10.26
C PRO A 63 -7.47 7.02 -9.93
N LEU A 64 -8.34 6.17 -9.37
CA LEU A 64 -8.07 4.75 -9.15
C LEU A 64 -8.41 3.97 -10.42
N GLU A 65 -7.44 3.23 -10.94
CA GLU A 65 -7.59 2.28 -12.03
C GLU A 65 -7.40 0.86 -11.48
N HIS A 66 -8.17 -0.12 -11.99
CA HIS A 66 -8.05 -1.51 -11.54
C HIS A 66 -8.15 -2.50 -12.69
N ALA A 67 -7.45 -3.63 -12.56
CA ALA A 67 -7.49 -4.76 -13.48
C ALA A 67 -7.53 -6.06 -12.68
N GLY A 68 -8.73 -6.62 -12.49
CA GLY A 68 -8.91 -7.73 -11.54
C GLY A 68 -8.64 -7.28 -10.11
N ASP A 69 -7.71 -7.96 -9.44
CA ASP A 69 -7.28 -7.66 -8.06
C ASP A 69 -6.19 -6.58 -7.97
N ASP A 70 -5.57 -6.22 -9.10
CA ASP A 70 -4.49 -5.25 -9.15
C ASP A 70 -5.05 -3.83 -9.22
N LEU A 71 -4.52 -2.93 -8.39
CA LEU A 71 -4.91 -1.53 -8.30
C LEU A 71 -3.75 -0.63 -8.71
N SER A 72 -4.06 0.47 -9.38
CA SER A 72 -3.06 1.47 -9.79
C SER A 72 -3.59 2.90 -9.63
N PHE A 73 -2.68 3.81 -9.29
CA PHE A 73 -2.97 5.22 -9.08
C PHE A 73 -1.86 6.06 -9.68
N LYS A 74 -2.24 7.18 -10.29
CA LYS A 74 -1.29 8.16 -10.82
C LYS A 74 -1.58 9.53 -10.24
N PHE A 75 -0.57 10.10 -9.58
CA PHE A 75 -0.59 11.46 -9.07
C PHE A 75 0.05 12.36 -10.11
N SER A 76 -0.74 12.90 -11.04
CA SER A 76 -0.28 13.65 -12.21
C SER A 76 0.65 14.83 -11.84
N THR A 77 0.29 15.57 -10.80
CA THR A 77 1.06 16.74 -10.33
C THR A 77 2.37 16.36 -9.64
N ALA A 78 2.36 15.26 -8.89
CA ALA A 78 3.54 14.73 -8.21
C ALA A 78 4.42 13.86 -9.11
N LYS A 79 3.90 13.46 -10.29
CA LYS A 79 4.52 12.51 -11.22
C LYS A 79 4.89 11.20 -10.53
N ILE A 80 3.97 10.68 -9.71
CA ILE A 80 4.13 9.42 -8.99
C ILE A 80 3.10 8.42 -9.48
N GLU A 81 3.50 7.18 -9.66
CA GLU A 81 2.63 6.05 -9.87
C GLU A 81 2.74 5.07 -8.69
N VAL A 82 1.60 4.56 -8.25
CA VAL A 82 1.48 3.55 -7.22
C VAL A 82 0.76 2.35 -7.82
N ASN A 83 1.32 1.15 -7.64
CA ASN A 83 0.66 -0.11 -8.00
C ASN A 83 0.56 -1.00 -6.78
N ILE A 84 -0.56 -1.69 -6.63
CA ILE A 84 -0.83 -2.62 -5.52
C ILE A 84 -1.28 -3.95 -6.12
N THR A 85 -0.65 -5.04 -5.71
CA THR A 85 -0.84 -6.38 -6.29
C THR A 85 -0.69 -7.47 -5.23
N GLY A 86 -0.99 -8.72 -5.62
CA GLY A 86 -0.59 -9.94 -4.90
C GLY A 86 -1.59 -10.46 -3.86
N ALA A 87 -2.43 -9.60 -3.30
CA ALA A 87 -3.53 -10.01 -2.44
C ALA A 87 -4.76 -10.28 -3.29
N LYS A 88 -5.53 -11.33 -2.93
CA LYS A 88 -6.87 -11.51 -3.49
C LYS A 88 -7.77 -10.43 -2.89
N THR A 89 -8.29 -9.53 -3.72
CA THR A 89 -9.03 -8.37 -3.24
C THR A 89 -10.51 -8.72 -3.17
N ASN A 90 -11.06 -8.81 -1.96
CA ASN A 90 -12.50 -9.01 -1.77
C ASN A 90 -13.28 -7.73 -2.09
N SER A 91 -12.77 -6.59 -1.63
CA SER A 91 -13.30 -5.26 -1.96
C SER A 91 -12.23 -4.19 -1.82
N PHE A 92 -12.44 -3.07 -2.50
CA PHE A 92 -11.67 -1.86 -2.29
C PHE A 92 -12.59 -0.65 -2.45
N ASN A 93 -12.30 0.44 -1.75
CA ASN A 93 -13.05 1.68 -1.90
C ASN A 93 -12.17 2.89 -1.62
N THR A 94 -12.43 3.99 -2.34
CA THR A 94 -11.91 5.31 -1.98
C THR A 94 -12.92 6.06 -1.13
N TYR A 95 -12.43 6.88 -0.22
CA TYR A 95 -13.27 7.73 0.62
C TYR A 95 -12.56 9.04 0.97
N LYS A 96 -13.35 10.09 1.18
CA LYS A 96 -12.84 11.38 1.63
C LYS A 96 -12.49 11.32 3.11
N ASN A 97 -11.36 11.91 3.47
CA ASN A 97 -10.90 12.08 4.84
C ASN A 97 -10.19 13.44 4.98
N ASN A 98 -9.62 13.72 6.16
CA ASN A 98 -8.84 14.91 6.42
C ASN A 98 -7.43 14.54 6.89
N ILE A 99 -6.43 15.28 6.40
CA ILE A 99 -5.09 15.33 6.99
C ILE A 99 -4.90 16.66 7.72
N SER A 100 -4.11 16.63 8.80
CA SER A 100 -3.78 17.82 9.58
C SER A 100 -2.28 18.08 9.51
N LYS A 101 -1.87 19.16 8.84
CA LYS A 101 -0.46 19.57 8.74
C LYS A 101 0.03 20.29 10.01
N SER A 102 -0.89 20.94 10.70
CA SER A 102 -0.65 21.61 11.98
C SER A 102 -1.93 21.55 12.81
N TYR A 103 -1.78 21.74 14.12
CA TYR A 103 -2.91 21.71 15.04
C TYR A 103 -3.97 22.74 14.63
N GLY A 104 -5.22 22.31 14.52
CA GLY A 104 -6.34 23.16 14.11
C GLY A 104 -6.52 23.35 12.60
N VAL A 105 -5.59 22.88 11.75
CA VAL A 105 -5.72 22.97 10.28
C VAL A 105 -6.09 21.61 9.72
N LYS A 106 -7.26 21.52 9.07
CA LYS A 106 -7.69 20.34 8.32
C LYS A 106 -7.63 20.63 6.82
N GLN A 107 -7.07 19.68 6.07
CA GLN A 107 -7.07 19.68 4.62
C GLN A 107 -7.75 18.42 4.13
N GLU A 108 -8.67 18.55 3.17
CA GLU A 108 -9.32 17.40 2.54
C GLU A 108 -8.28 16.54 1.82
N SER A 109 -8.45 15.22 1.95
CA SER A 109 -7.62 14.19 1.34
C SER A 109 -8.49 13.01 0.94
N GLU A 110 -7.98 12.17 0.07
CA GLU A 110 -8.59 10.87 -0.22
C GLU A 110 -7.82 9.76 0.48
N SER A 111 -8.50 8.64 0.68
CA SER A 111 -7.90 7.43 1.24
C SER A 111 -8.46 6.21 0.53
N LEU A 112 -7.64 5.18 0.44
CA LEU A 112 -8.00 3.88 -0.11
C LEU A 112 -8.05 2.87 1.04
N ASN A 113 -9.14 2.10 1.08
CA ASN A 113 -9.23 0.88 1.87
C ASN A 113 -9.25 -0.32 0.91
N ILE A 114 -8.46 -1.35 1.23
CA ILE A 114 -8.41 -2.63 0.53
C ILE A 114 -8.71 -3.71 1.54
N VAL A 115 -9.65 -4.59 1.22
CA VAL A 115 -10.06 -5.73 2.05
C VAL A 115 -9.69 -7.03 1.35
N SER A 116 -9.03 -7.92 2.08
CA SER A 116 -8.70 -9.28 1.63
C SER A 116 -9.02 -10.29 2.72
N GLU A 117 -9.62 -11.41 2.34
CA GLU A 117 -9.82 -12.56 3.22
C GLU A 117 -8.70 -13.58 3.04
N PHE A 118 -8.19 -14.13 4.14
CA PHE A 118 -7.17 -15.18 4.11
C PHE A 118 -7.35 -16.20 5.22
N SER A 119 -6.89 -17.43 4.97
CA SER A 119 -6.99 -18.55 5.92
C SER A 119 -5.67 -19.01 6.55
N GLN A 120 -4.56 -18.67 5.89
CA GLN A 120 -3.20 -19.08 6.29
C GLN A 120 -2.19 -17.97 6.04
N LYS A 121 -2.20 -17.42 4.82
CA LYS A 121 -1.30 -16.37 4.39
C LYS A 121 -2.04 -15.37 3.50
N CYS A 122 -1.76 -14.10 3.68
CA CYS A 122 -2.01 -13.05 2.70
C CYS A 122 -0.70 -12.33 2.40
N HIS A 123 -0.56 -11.86 1.16
CA HIS A 123 0.61 -11.12 0.72
C HIS A 123 0.16 -9.97 -0.17
N LEU A 124 0.50 -8.74 0.20
CA LEU A 124 0.20 -7.54 -0.58
C LEU A 124 1.50 -6.83 -0.91
N VAL A 125 1.69 -6.46 -2.17
CA VAL A 125 2.85 -5.72 -2.64
C VAL A 125 2.39 -4.39 -3.18
N MET A 126 2.90 -3.31 -2.61
CA MET A 126 2.78 -1.97 -3.16
C MET A 126 4.12 -1.50 -3.71
N THR A 127 4.10 -0.95 -4.93
CA THR A 127 5.24 -0.22 -5.50
C THR A 127 4.90 1.25 -5.65
N VAL A 128 5.86 2.13 -5.35
CA VAL A 128 5.77 3.57 -5.57
C VAL A 128 6.97 4.01 -6.40
N ARG A 129 6.73 4.65 -7.54
CA ARG A 129 7.78 5.06 -8.47
C ARG A 129 7.44 6.37 -9.19
N PRO A 130 8.45 7.08 -9.74
CA PRO A 130 8.20 8.17 -10.69
C PRO A 130 7.45 7.68 -11.93
N ALA A 131 6.41 8.42 -12.35
CA ALA A 131 5.59 8.09 -13.52
C ALA A 131 6.34 8.27 -14.86
N GLU A 132 7.41 9.08 -14.89
CA GLU A 132 8.14 9.44 -16.12
C GLU A 132 9.19 8.41 -16.56
N LEU A 133 9.50 7.42 -15.72
CA LEU A 133 10.52 6.40 -16.02
C LEU A 133 10.06 5.32 -17.03
N LEU A 134 8.82 5.40 -17.51
CA LEU A 134 8.28 4.46 -18.51
C LEU A 134 8.72 4.74 -19.95
N ASN A 135 9.29 5.91 -20.23
CA ASN A 135 9.60 6.36 -21.60
C ASN A 135 11.08 6.25 -22.00
N GLN A 136 11.94 5.57 -21.23
CA GLN A 136 13.38 5.44 -21.55
C GLN A 136 13.84 4.02 -21.91
N THR A 137 12.92 3.15 -22.30
CA THR A 137 13.24 1.91 -23.03
C THR A 137 12.63 1.98 -24.42
N ASN A 138 13.38 2.56 -25.35
CA ASN A 138 13.35 2.27 -26.79
C ASN A 138 14.75 2.50 -27.35
#